data_AF-A0A4R2JS60-F1
#
_entry.id   AF-A0A4R2JS60-F1
#
_cell.length_a   1.000
_cell.length_b   1.000
_cell.length_c   1.000
_cell.angle_alpha   90.00
_cell.angle_beta   90.00
_cell.angle_gamma   90.00
#
_symmetry.space_group_name_H-M   'P 1'
#
loop_
_entity.id
_entity.type
_entity.pdbx_description
1 polymer ?
#
loop_
_entity_poly.entity_id
_entity_poly.type
_entity_poly.pdbx_seq_one_letter_code
_entity_poly.pdbx_strand_id
1 'polypeptide(L)' 'MALLVFYRRVRDDQDEVEYSFGGTADNLDRHLVIEKESKQIRVLDDRNEGLARAAAGMIFRRFRTDGAWPERGVVQS' A
#
# COMPACT_ATOMS: atom_id res chain seq x y z
N MET A 1 17.50 8.67 7.83
CA MET A 1 17.46 7.20 7.99
C MET A 1 16.44 6.69 7.00
N ALA A 2 16.78 5.71 6.18
CA ALA A 2 15.84 5.16 5.22
C ALA A 2 14.94 4.14 5.94
N LEU A 3 13.62 4.29 5.84
CA LEU A 3 12.69 3.32 6.41
C LEU A 3 12.19 2.40 5.29
N LEU A 4 12.34 1.09 5.47
CA LEU A 4 11.74 0.14 4.55
C LEU A 4 10.26 0.00 4.89
N VAL A 5 9.39 0.05 3.89
CA VAL A 5 7.97 -0.23 4.01
C VAL A 5 7.63 -1.41 3.12
N PHE A 6 7.27 -2.50 3.76
CA PHE A 6 6.79 -3.71 3.12
C PHE A 6 5.28 -3.60 2.95
N TYR A 7 4.76 -4.12 1.84
CA TYR A 7 3.32 -4.21 1.61
C TYR A 7 2.94 -5.51 0.91
N ARG A 8 1.71 -5.96 1.14
CA ARG A 8 1.11 -7.13 0.51
C ARG A 8 -0.38 -6.89 0.31
N ARG A 9 -0.88 -7.21 -0.89
CA ARG A 9 -2.31 -7.16 -1.22
C ARG A 9 -3.05 -8.21 -0.41
N VAL A 10 -4.11 -7.80 0.26
CA VAL A 10 -5.01 -8.66 1.04
C VAL A 10 -6.26 -8.95 0.24
N ARG A 11 -6.82 -7.90 -0.39
CA ARG A 11 -8.10 -7.97 -1.09
C ARG A 11 -8.05 -7.11 -2.34
N ASP A 12 -8.72 -7.56 -3.39
CA ASP A 12 -8.83 -6.87 -4.67
C ASP A 12 -10.27 -7.02 -5.17
N ASP A 13 -11.10 -6.02 -4.90
CA ASP A 13 -12.50 -5.98 -5.33
C ASP A 13 -12.67 -5.12 -6.57
N GLN A 14 -13.90 -4.99 -7.08
CA GLN A 14 -14.17 -4.14 -8.24
C GLN A 14 -13.82 -2.67 -7.99
N ASP A 15 -14.12 -2.14 -6.79
CA ASP A 15 -14.04 -0.71 -6.49
C ASP A 15 -12.84 -0.34 -5.63
N GLU A 16 -12.34 -1.28 -4.83
CA GLU A 16 -11.28 -1.05 -3.85
C GLU A 16 -10.22 -2.15 -3.89
N VAL A 17 -9.00 -1.80 -3.48
CA VAL A 17 -7.93 -2.77 -3.24
C VAL A 17 -7.32 -2.49 -1.88
N GLU A 18 -7.14 -3.55 -1.10
CA GLU A 18 -6.62 -3.47 0.26
C GLU A 18 -5.24 -4.09 0.36
N TYR A 19 -4.36 -3.42 1.10
CA TYR A 19 -2.99 -3.80 1.35
C TYR A 19 -2.68 -3.81 2.84
N SER A 20 -2.06 -4.87 3.31
CA SER A 20 -1.35 -4.86 4.58
C SER A 20 0.03 -4.24 4.37
N PHE A 21 0.50 -3.39 5.29
CA PHE A 21 1.82 -2.78 5.20
C PHE A 21 2.48 -2.61 6.58
N GLY A 22 3.80 -2.47 6.59
CA GLY A 22 4.56 -2.28 7.83
C GLY A 22 6.05 -2.08 7.60
N GLY A 23 6.78 -1.84 8.69
CA GLY A 23 8.22 -1.54 8.66
C GLY A 23 9.11 -2.75 8.45
N THR A 24 8.58 -3.97 8.61
CA THR A 24 9.30 -5.23 8.42
C THR A 24 8.44 -6.22 7.64
N ALA A 25 9.07 -7.23 7.02
CA ALA A 25 8.35 -8.23 6.25
C ALA A 25 7.42 -9.12 7.12
N ASP A 26 7.78 -9.30 8.38
CA ASP A 26 7.05 -10.15 9.34
C ASP A 26 5.97 -9.41 10.12
N ASN A 27 5.95 -8.07 10.06
CA ASN A 27 4.93 -7.24 10.71
C ASN A 27 4.27 -6.34 9.66
N LEU A 28 3.10 -6.77 9.19
CA LEU A 28 2.23 -6.03 8.28
C LEU A 28 0.89 -5.76 8.97
N ASP A 29 0.93 -5.25 10.20
CA ASP A 29 -0.25 -5.16 11.08
C ASP A 29 -1.20 -4.00 10.70
N ARG A 30 -0.88 -3.24 9.65
CA ARG A 30 -1.58 -2.02 9.24
C ARG A 30 -2.22 -2.19 7.88
N HIS A 31 -3.35 -1.54 7.67
CA HIS A 31 -4.17 -1.72 6.47
C HIS A 31 -4.35 -0.41 5.70
N LEU A 32 -4.06 -0.47 4.40
CA LEU A 32 -4.18 0.61 3.42
C LEU A 32 -5.21 0.18 2.38
N VAL A 33 -6.31 0.93 2.30
CA VAL A 33 -7.35 0.77 1.28
C VAL A 33 -7.14 1.83 0.21
N ILE A 34 -7.21 1.42 -1.06
CA ILE A 34 -7.14 2.30 -2.21
C ILE A 34 -8.43 2.16 -3.01
N GLU A 35 -9.15 3.27 -3.16
CA GLU A 35 -10.30 3.36 -4.06
C GLU A 35 -9.81 3.46 -5.50
N LYS A 36 -10.25 2.56 -6.36
CA LYS A 36 -9.73 2.44 -7.72
C LYS A 36 -10.23 3.55 -8.64
N GLU A 37 -11.44 4.04 -8.42
CA GLU A 37 -12.04 5.09 -9.26
C GLU A 37 -11.50 6.46 -8.89
N SER A 38 -11.60 6.83 -7.61
CA SER A 38 -11.18 8.13 -7.08
C SER A 38 -9.65 8.23 -6.86
N LYS A 39 -8.94 7.09 -6.87
CA LYS A 39 -7.52 6.98 -6.51
C LYS A 39 -7.22 7.52 -5.10
N GLN A 40 -8.24 7.60 -4.24
CA GLN A 40 -8.06 7.98 -2.84
C GLN A 40 -7.48 6.83 -2.04
N ILE A 41 -6.72 7.19 -1.01
CA ILE A 41 -6.14 6.23 -0.07
C ILE A 41 -6.70 6.47 1.32
N ARG A 42 -7.03 5.39 2.01
CA ARG A 42 -7.51 5.40 3.39
C ARG A 42 -6.69 4.40 4.19
N VAL A 43 -6.25 4.80 5.38
CA VAL A 43 -5.61 3.90 6.33
C VAL A 43 -6.64 3.53 7.37
N LEU A 44 -6.77 2.25 7.72
CA LEU A 44 -7.74 1.84 8.74
C LEU A 44 -7.31 2.21 10.17
N ASP A 45 -6.05 2.58 10.36
CA ASP A 45 -5.54 3.14 11.60
C ASP A 45 -5.19 4.63 11.40
N ASP A 46 -5.54 5.48 12.38
CA ASP A 46 -5.24 6.93 12.37
C ASP A 46 -3.74 7.24 12.63
N ARG A 47 -2.85 6.26 12.51
CA ARG A 47 -1.43 6.42 12.83
C ARG A 47 -0.62 6.52 11.54
N ASN A 48 0.53 7.19 11.57
CA ASN A 48 1.56 7.17 10.52
C ASN A 48 1.10 7.19 9.04
N GLU A 49 0.53 8.32 8.60
CA GLU A 49 0.23 8.58 7.19
C GLU A 49 1.47 8.51 6.27
N GLY A 50 2.66 8.78 6.78
CA GLY A 50 3.89 8.82 5.97
C GLY A 50 4.21 7.48 5.29
N LEU A 51 4.17 6.37 6.03
CA LEU A 51 4.46 5.04 5.49
C LEU A 51 3.35 4.57 4.54
N ALA A 52 2.10 4.90 4.86
CA ALA A 52 0.96 4.61 4.00
C ALA A 52 1.10 5.34 2.65
N ARG A 53 1.48 6.63 2.66
CA ARG A 53 1.74 7.41 1.45
C ARG A 53 2.91 6.84 0.64
N ALA A 54 4.00 6.41 1.30
CA ALA A 54 5.14 5.79 0.62
C ALA A 54 4.74 4.48 -0.07
N ALA A 55 4.03 3.59 0.64
CA ALA A 55 3.50 2.34 0.08
C ALA A 55 2.54 2.61 -1.09
N ALA A 56 1.55 3.50 -0.89
CA ALA A 56 0.59 3.89 -1.91
C ALA A 56 1.29 4.43 -3.17
N GLY A 57 2.27 5.32 -3.02
CA GLY A 57 3.04 5.86 -4.14
C GLY A 57 3.73 4.78 -4.97
N MET A 58 4.33 3.79 -4.30
CA MET A 58 4.96 2.65 -4.98
C MET A 58 3.93 1.74 -5.65
N ILE A 59 2.80 1.48 -4.99
CA ILE A 59 1.70 0.67 -5.53
C ILE A 59 1.15 1.33 -6.81
N PHE A 60 0.84 2.63 -6.77
CA PHE A 60 0.38 3.38 -7.95
C PHE A 60 1.41 3.39 -9.07
N ARG A 61 2.69 3.56 -8.75
CA ARG A 61 3.76 3.51 -9.75
C ARG A 61 3.77 2.16 -10.48
N ARG A 62 3.73 1.05 -9.73
CA ARG A 62 3.66 -0.29 -10.33
C ARG A 62 2.37 -0.53 -11.10
N PHE A 63 1.23 -0.12 -10.57
CA PHE A 63 -0.05 -0.19 -11.28
C PHE A 63 0.01 0.51 -12.64
N ARG A 64 0.66 1.69 -12.73
CA ARG A 64 0.84 2.40 -14.00
C ARG A 64 1.80 1.70 -14.96
N THR A 65 2.81 0.99 -14.45
CA THR A 65 3.81 0.28 -15.27
C THR A 65 3.29 -1.07 -15.75
N ASP A 66 2.68 -1.84 -14.87
CA ASP A 66 2.31 -3.24 -15.10
C ASP A 66 0.84 -3.38 -15.54
N GLY A 67 0.04 -2.32 -15.39
CA GLY A 67 -1.41 -2.33 -15.69
C GLY A 67 -2.26 -3.11 -14.68
N ALA A 68 -1.63 -3.69 -13.65
CA ALA A 68 -2.27 -4.51 -12.64
C ALA A 68 -1.85 -4.09 -11.22
N TRP A 69 -2.73 -4.29 -10.25
CA TRP A 69 -2.44 -4.02 -8.84
C TRP A 69 -1.39 -5.02 -8.33
N PRO A 70 -0.24 -4.55 -7.80
CA PRO A 70 0.85 -5.44 -7.40
C PRO A 70 0.47 -6.32 -6.22
N GLU A 71 0.91 -7.57 -6.20
CA GLU A 71 0.62 -8.47 -5.08
C GLU A 71 1.40 -8.14 -3.80
N ARG A 72 2.65 -7.67 -3.93
CA ARG A 72 3.54 -7.34 -2.82
C ARG A 72 4.70 -6.47 -3.26
N GLY A 73 5.37 -5.84 -2.32
CA GLY A 73 6.62 -5.14 -2.57
C GLY A 73 7.25 -4.52 -1.34
N VAL A 74 8.36 -3.83 -1.57
CA VAL A 74 9.06 -3.03 -0.58
C VAL A 74 9.38 -1.68 -1.19
N VAL A 75 9.25 -0.62 -0.40
CA VAL A 75 9.69 0.73 -0.76
C VAL A 75 10.66 1.24 0.29
N GLN A 76 11.65 1.99 -0.15
CA GLN A 76 12.57 2.72 0.72
C GLN A 76 12.06 4.16 0.83
N SER A 77 11.64 4.57 2.03
CA SER A 77 11.11 5.90 2.35
C SER A 77 12.13 6.77 3.07
#